data_AF-A0A1U8H072-F1
#
_entry.id   AF-A0A1U8H072-F1
#
_cell.length_a   1.000
_cell.length_b   1.000
_cell.length_c   1.000
_cell.angle_alpha   90.00
_cell.angle_beta   90.00
_cell.angle_gamma   90.00
#
_symmetry.space_group_name_H-M   'P 1'
#
loop_
_entity.id
_entity.type
_entity.pdbx_description
1 polymer ?
#
loop_
_entity_poly.entity_id
_entity_poly.type
_entity_poly.pdbx_seq_one_letter_code
_entity_poly.pdbx_strand_id
1 'polypeptide(L)'
;MKDEQKRSDELNLNLSLTTPGEAESVDKIQTLDEAMTFELKHHEDLSLADEKKLRRRISNKLAARRSRFRKLTHKNKLEQNFKDLQDEIALVGSKIKNMKNYNDKLRVENEMLRERLNNITDKATQATAKIEEVKLELQMLKMNLAKAQEYQHYMKIGGESFDFYNHDELESAPEIDINQYLNLDDDM
;
A
#
# COMPACT_ATOMS: atom_id res chain seq x y z
N MET A 1 53.17 -8.16 -55.15
CA MET A 1 52.69 -9.55 -55.12
C MET A 1 51.20 -9.51 -55.35
N LYS A 2 50.71 -10.30 -56.31
CA LYS A 2 49.31 -10.38 -56.72
C LYS A 2 48.65 -11.40 -55.80
N ASP A 3 47.57 -11.03 -55.13
CA ASP A 3 46.68 -12.00 -54.49
C ASP A 3 45.33 -11.96 -55.21
N GLU A 4 45.11 -13.04 -55.96
CA GLU A 4 43.90 -13.39 -56.69
C GLU A 4 42.85 -14.01 -55.77
N GLN A 5 41.59 -13.82 -56.18
CA GLN A 5 40.44 -14.71 -55.95
C GLN A 5 40.06 -15.13 -54.52
N LYS A 6 38.88 -14.67 -54.08
CA LYS A 6 37.62 -15.45 -54.23
C LYS A 6 36.42 -14.59 -53.85
N ARG A 7 35.59 -14.28 -54.85
CA ARG A 7 34.21 -13.82 -54.64
C ARG A 7 33.45 -14.99 -54.03
N SER A 8 32.98 -14.83 -52.80
CA SER A 8 31.94 -15.68 -52.24
C SER A 8 30.62 -15.26 -52.86
N ASP A 9 30.15 -16.05 -53.82
CA ASP A 9 28.77 -16.00 -54.30
C ASP A 9 27.87 -16.46 -53.13
N GLU A 10 27.55 -15.52 -52.24
CA GLU A 10 26.47 -15.68 -51.29
C GLU A 10 25.17 -15.68 -52.11
N LEU A 11 24.68 -16.90 -52.39
CA LEU A 11 23.32 -17.12 -52.84
C LEU A 11 22.40 -16.54 -51.76
N ASN A 12 21.99 -15.29 -51.97
CA ASN A 12 20.86 -14.66 -51.30
C ASN A 12 19.62 -15.49 -51.61
N LEU A 13 19.45 -16.59 -50.88
CA LEU A 13 18.18 -17.28 -50.76
C LEU A 13 17.31 -16.38 -49.88
N ASN A 14 16.85 -15.29 -50.48
CA ASN A 14 15.69 -14.55 -50.00
C ASN A 14 14.54 -15.55 -50.03
N LEU A 15 14.40 -16.30 -48.95
CA LEU A 15 13.19 -17.00 -48.61
C LEU A 15 12.18 -15.88 -48.37
N SER A 16 11.58 -15.41 -49.46
CA SER A 16 10.46 -14.49 -49.44
C SER A 16 9.40 -15.14 -48.58
N LEU A 17 9.40 -14.80 -47.30
CA LEU A 17 8.25 -14.88 -46.42
C LEU A 17 7.30 -13.83 -46.96
N THR A 18 6.70 -14.13 -48.12
CA THR A 18 5.52 -13.44 -48.58
C THR A 18 4.50 -13.71 -47.50
N THR A 19 4.35 -12.74 -46.60
CA THR A 19 3.14 -12.56 -45.82
C THR A 19 2.00 -12.65 -46.83
N PRO A 20 1.09 -13.64 -46.75
CA PRO A 20 -0.11 -13.62 -47.56
C PRO A 20 -1.02 -12.56 -46.94
N GLY A 21 -0.69 -11.31 -47.24
CA GLY A 21 -1.45 -10.13 -46.93
C GLY A 21 -1.81 -9.50 -48.26
N GLU A 22 -2.94 -9.93 -48.80
CA GLU A 22 -4.04 -9.06 -49.27
C GLU A 22 -5.02 -9.88 -50.11
N ALA A 23 -6.27 -9.91 -49.66
CA ALA A 23 -7.46 -10.27 -50.43
C ALA A 23 -7.74 -11.74 -50.82
N GLU A 24 -7.65 -12.69 -49.88
CA GLU A 24 -8.56 -13.84 -49.89
C GLU A 24 -9.47 -13.75 -48.66
N SER A 25 -10.79 -13.72 -48.89
CA SER A 25 -11.82 -13.57 -47.86
C SER A 25 -11.60 -14.54 -46.70
N VAL A 26 -11.47 -13.98 -45.50
CA VAL A 26 -10.91 -14.64 -44.31
C VAL A 26 -11.80 -15.75 -43.72
N ASP A 27 -13.04 -15.92 -44.16
CA ASP A 27 -13.99 -16.67 -43.33
C ASP A 27 -14.22 -18.14 -43.70
N LYS A 28 -13.70 -18.65 -44.82
CA LYS A 28 -13.92 -20.07 -45.15
C LYS A 28 -12.68 -20.73 -45.72
N ILE A 29 -12.00 -21.48 -44.86
CA ILE A 29 -11.05 -22.50 -45.32
C ILE A 29 -11.88 -23.56 -46.07
N GLN A 30 -11.74 -23.56 -47.41
CA GLN A 30 -12.42 -24.49 -48.32
C GLN A 30 -12.43 -25.92 -47.80
N THR A 31 -13.55 -26.61 -48.03
CA THR A 31 -13.65 -28.03 -47.73
C THR A 31 -12.81 -28.85 -48.71
N LEU A 32 -12.43 -30.07 -48.31
CA LEU A 32 -11.60 -30.93 -49.16
C LEU A 32 -12.31 -31.24 -50.48
N ASP A 33 -13.63 -31.45 -50.44
CA ASP A 33 -14.43 -31.79 -51.61
C ASP A 33 -14.61 -30.58 -52.54
N GLU A 34 -14.78 -29.37 -52.01
CA GLU A 34 -14.76 -28.13 -52.81
C GLU A 34 -13.43 -27.92 -53.55
N ALA A 35 -12.30 -28.14 -52.85
CA ALA A 35 -10.99 -27.98 -53.46
C ALA A 35 -10.67 -29.10 -54.47
N MET A 36 -11.18 -30.31 -54.21
CA MET A 36 -10.98 -31.46 -55.09
C MET A 36 -11.83 -31.38 -56.36
N THR A 37 -13.09 -30.97 -56.26
CA THR A 37 -13.97 -30.73 -57.42
C THR A 37 -13.43 -29.62 -58.32
N PHE A 38 -12.82 -28.57 -57.75
CA PHE A 38 -12.16 -27.52 -58.51
C PHE A 38 -10.97 -28.06 -59.33
N GLU A 39 -10.10 -28.87 -58.70
CA GLU A 39 -8.89 -29.39 -59.35
C GLU A 39 -9.21 -30.52 -60.37
N LEU A 40 -10.21 -31.37 -60.11
CA LEU A 40 -10.67 -32.37 -61.09
C LEU A 40 -11.27 -31.73 -62.34
N LYS A 41 -11.96 -30.59 -62.21
CA LYS A 41 -12.51 -29.86 -63.36
C LYS A 41 -11.43 -29.35 -64.33
N HIS A 42 -10.19 -29.23 -63.86
CA HIS A 42 -9.03 -28.85 -64.67
C HIS A 42 -8.21 -30.05 -65.19
N HIS A 43 -8.56 -31.27 -64.77
CA HIS A 43 -7.85 -32.49 -65.12
C HIS A 43 -8.84 -33.63 -65.40
N GLU A 44 -9.45 -33.60 -66.58
CA GLU A 44 -10.52 -34.54 -66.98
C GLU A 44 -10.06 -36.01 -67.16
N ASP A 45 -8.75 -36.30 -67.30
CA ASP A 45 -8.20 -37.66 -67.53
C ASP A 45 -7.12 -38.07 -66.50
N LEU A 46 -7.45 -38.08 -65.21
CA LEU A 46 -6.55 -38.60 -64.16
C LEU A 46 -6.76 -40.10 -63.91
N SER A 47 -5.66 -40.86 -63.86
CA SER A 47 -5.68 -42.24 -63.34
C SER A 47 -6.06 -42.26 -61.85
N LEU A 48 -6.69 -43.34 -61.38
CA LEU A 48 -7.07 -43.54 -59.97
C LEU A 48 -5.90 -43.31 -58.98
N ALA A 49 -4.68 -43.70 -59.37
CA ALA A 49 -3.48 -43.49 -58.56
C ALA A 49 -3.11 -42.00 -58.44
N ASP A 50 -3.35 -41.22 -59.49
CA ASP A 50 -3.05 -39.80 -59.55
C ASP A 50 -4.14 -38.95 -58.88
N GLU A 51 -5.39 -39.38 -58.92
CA GLU A 51 -6.48 -38.82 -58.12
C GLU A 51 -6.19 -38.92 -56.61
N LYS A 52 -5.73 -40.10 -56.14
CA LYS A 52 -5.34 -40.29 -54.73
C LYS A 52 -4.19 -39.37 -54.30
N LYS A 53 -3.19 -39.17 -55.18
CA LYS A 53 -2.08 -38.23 -54.94
C LYS A 53 -2.58 -36.79 -54.91
N LEU A 54 -3.46 -36.41 -55.83
CA LEU A 54 -4.08 -35.09 -55.89
C LEU A 54 -4.87 -34.80 -54.60
N ARG A 55 -5.74 -35.73 -54.17
CA ARG A 55 -6.48 -35.63 -52.92
C ARG A 55 -5.56 -35.45 -51.71
N ARG A 56 -4.46 -36.19 -51.64
CA ARG A 56 -3.46 -36.05 -50.56
C ARG A 56 -2.78 -34.69 -50.60
N ARG A 57 -2.40 -34.19 -51.78
CA ARG A 57 -1.78 -32.87 -51.95
C ARG A 57 -2.72 -31.75 -51.49
N ILE A 58 -3.98 -31.80 -51.91
CA ILE A 58 -5.01 -30.84 -51.53
C ILE A 58 -5.26 -30.91 -50.02
N SER A 59 -5.46 -32.11 -49.47
CA SER A 59 -5.68 -32.30 -48.03
C SER A 59 -4.54 -31.76 -47.18
N ASN A 60 -3.28 -32.04 -47.55
CA ASN A 60 -2.11 -31.49 -46.87
C ASN A 60 -2.04 -29.97 -46.97
N LYS A 61 -2.35 -29.40 -48.14
CA LYS A 61 -2.40 -27.93 -48.35
C LYS A 61 -3.44 -27.29 -47.44
N LEU A 62 -4.65 -27.85 -47.38
CA LEU A 62 -5.73 -27.38 -46.51
C LEU A 62 -5.37 -27.55 -45.03
N ALA A 63 -4.78 -28.68 -44.64
CA ALA A 63 -4.34 -28.92 -43.27
C ALA A 63 -3.25 -27.91 -42.83
N ALA A 64 -2.28 -27.63 -43.70
CA ALA A 64 -1.26 -26.60 -43.47
C ALA A 64 -1.89 -25.20 -43.34
N ARG A 65 -2.86 -24.84 -44.20
CA ARG A 65 -3.63 -23.59 -44.10
C ARG A 65 -4.38 -23.49 -42.76
N ARG A 66 -5.11 -24.53 -42.35
CA ARG A 66 -5.80 -24.60 -41.05
C ARG A 66 -4.84 -24.47 -39.88
N SER A 67 -3.68 -25.12 -39.96
CA SER A 67 -2.64 -25.03 -38.93
C SER A 67 -2.10 -23.61 -38.79
N ARG A 68 -1.78 -22.95 -39.91
CA ARG A 68 -1.34 -21.54 -39.94
C ARG A 68 -2.40 -20.61 -39.39
N PHE A 69 -3.65 -20.78 -39.80
CA PHE A 69 -4.78 -19.99 -39.30
C PHE A 69 -4.92 -20.11 -37.78
N ARG A 70 -4.99 -21.34 -37.24
CA ARG A 70 -5.07 -21.57 -35.79
C ARG A 70 -3.93 -20.92 -35.02
N LYS A 71 -2.69 -21.01 -35.54
CA LYS A 71 -1.53 -20.35 -34.93
C LYS A 71 -1.66 -18.82 -34.94
N LEU A 72 -2.12 -18.24 -36.05
CA LEU A 72 -2.36 -16.80 -36.16
C LEU A 72 -3.46 -16.35 -35.20
N THR A 73 -4.60 -17.03 -35.16
CA THR A 73 -5.70 -16.72 -34.23
C THR A 73 -5.24 -16.82 -32.77
N HIS A 74 -4.45 -17.84 -32.42
CA HIS A 74 -3.91 -17.98 -31.08
C HIS A 74 -2.95 -16.84 -30.72
N LYS A 75 -2.06 -16.46 -31.65
CA LYS A 75 -1.17 -15.30 -31.48
C LYS A 75 -1.96 -14.02 -31.25
N ASN A 76 -2.95 -13.73 -32.11
CA ASN A 76 -3.77 -12.53 -31.98
C ASN A 76 -4.54 -12.50 -30.64
N LYS A 77 -5.06 -13.65 -30.20
CA LYS A 77 -5.70 -13.77 -28.88
C LYS A 77 -4.72 -13.47 -27.75
N LEU A 78 -3.48 -13.94 -27.86
CA LEU A 78 -2.45 -13.68 -26.85
C LEU A 78 -2.07 -12.19 -26.81
N GLU A 79 -1.95 -11.55 -27.97
CA GLU A 79 -1.69 -10.11 -28.08
C GLU A 79 -2.83 -9.29 -27.46
N GLN A 80 -4.08 -9.66 -27.72
CA GLN A 80 -5.24 -9.01 -27.10
C GLN A 80 -5.23 -9.18 -25.58
N ASN A 81 -5.05 -10.41 -25.10
CA ASN A 81 -4.97 -10.68 -23.66
C ASN A 81 -3.84 -9.90 -22.98
N PHE A 82 -2.67 -9.77 -23.63
CA PHE A 82 -1.57 -8.97 -23.12
C PHE A 82 -1.97 -7.50 -23.00
N LYS A 83 -2.65 -6.96 -24.01
CA LYS A 83 -3.11 -5.57 -24.01
C LYS A 83 -4.14 -5.32 -22.91
N ASP A 84 -5.11 -6.22 -22.76
CA ASP A 84 -6.14 -6.14 -21.71
C ASP A 84 -5.51 -6.16 -20.31
N LEU A 85 -4.55 -7.06 -20.07
CA LEU A 85 -3.82 -7.13 -18.80
C LEU A 85 -2.97 -5.88 -18.55
N GLN A 86 -2.35 -5.31 -19.59
CA GLN A 86 -1.58 -4.08 -19.48
C GLN A 86 -2.47 -2.90 -19.07
N ASP A 87 -3.67 -2.82 -19.63
CA ASP A 87 -4.65 -1.77 -19.32
C ASP A 87 -5.21 -1.96 -17.89
N GLU A 88 -5.44 -3.20 -17.45
CA GLU A 88 -5.81 -3.51 -16.07
C GLU A 88 -4.71 -3.11 -15.08
N ILE A 89 -3.44 -3.42 -15.37
CA ILE A 89 -2.30 -3.02 -14.55
C ILE A 89 -2.23 -1.49 -14.44
N ALA A 90 -2.42 -0.77 -15.55
CA ALA A 90 -2.41 0.69 -15.54
C ALA A 90 -3.54 1.26 -14.67
N LEU A 91 -4.76 0.72 -14.79
CA LEU A 91 -5.91 1.11 -13.99
C LEU A 91 -5.66 0.85 -12.50
N VAL A 92 -5.28 -0.38 -12.14
CA VAL A 92 -5.02 -0.76 -10.74
C VAL A 92 -3.86 0.04 -10.17
N GLY A 93 -2.79 0.27 -10.94
CA GLY A 93 -1.66 1.10 -10.54
C GLY A 93 -2.07 2.54 -10.21
N SER A 94 -2.96 3.13 -11.01
CA SER A 94 -3.52 4.46 -10.72
C SER A 94 -4.34 4.48 -9.42
N LYS A 95 -5.14 3.44 -9.17
CA LYS A 95 -5.95 3.29 -7.95
C LYS A 95 -5.07 3.15 -6.71
N ILE A 96 -4.02 2.33 -6.77
CA ILE A 96 -3.05 2.16 -5.69
C ILE A 96 -2.38 3.51 -5.37
N LYS A 97 -1.93 4.25 -6.39
CA LYS A 97 -1.31 5.56 -6.20
C LYS A 97 -2.26 6.54 -5.50
N ASN A 98 -3.52 6.58 -5.92
CA ASN A 98 -4.54 7.44 -5.31
C ASN A 98 -4.81 7.07 -3.86
N MET A 99 -4.94 5.76 -3.55
CA MET A 99 -5.14 5.30 -2.18
C MET A 99 -3.93 5.59 -1.29
N LYS A 100 -2.70 5.45 -1.81
CA LYS A 100 -1.48 5.81 -1.09
C LYS A 100 -1.48 7.30 -0.72
N ASN A 101 -1.76 8.18 -1.69
CA ASN A 101 -1.84 9.62 -1.45
C ASN A 101 -2.91 9.96 -0.40
N TYR A 102 -4.06 9.28 -0.43
CA TYR A 102 -5.12 9.48 0.56
C TYR A 102 -4.68 9.02 1.96
N ASN A 103 -4.03 7.86 2.06
CA ASN A 103 -3.49 7.35 3.31
C ASN A 103 -2.43 8.30 3.90
N ASP A 104 -1.52 8.81 3.07
CA ASP A 104 -0.50 9.76 3.50
C ASP A 104 -1.13 11.05 4.06
N LYS A 105 -2.18 11.57 3.41
CA LYS A 105 -2.93 12.74 3.92
C LYS A 105 -3.58 12.46 5.27
N LEU A 106 -4.27 11.32 5.40
CA LEU A 106 -4.89 10.93 6.66
C LEU A 106 -3.86 10.71 7.77
N ARG A 107 -2.68 10.18 7.44
CA ARG A 107 -1.60 9.99 8.41
C ARG A 107 -1.12 11.33 8.96
N VAL A 108 -0.85 12.30 8.08
CA VAL A 108 -0.45 13.65 8.48
C VAL A 108 -1.54 14.33 9.32
N GLU A 109 -2.80 14.20 8.93
CA GLU A 109 -3.91 14.73 9.71
C GLU A 109 -4.00 14.08 11.10
N ASN A 110 -3.82 12.76 11.19
CA ASN A 110 -3.83 12.05 12.47
C ASN A 110 -2.68 12.49 13.38
N GLU A 111 -1.48 12.68 12.82
CA GLU A 111 -0.31 13.19 13.54
C GLU A 111 -0.59 14.60 14.10
N MET A 112 -1.12 15.52 13.28
CA MET A 112 -1.49 16.87 13.74
C MET A 112 -2.56 16.85 14.84
N LEU A 113 -3.57 16.00 14.72
CA LEU A 113 -4.63 15.88 15.73
C LEU A 113 -4.09 15.31 17.04
N ARG A 114 -3.18 14.33 16.99
CA ARG A 114 -2.50 13.79 18.18
C ARG A 114 -1.65 14.86 18.86
N GLU A 115 -0.89 15.63 18.09
CA GLU A 115 -0.09 16.72 18.64
C GLU A 115 -0.98 17.78 19.31
N ARG A 116 -2.10 18.15 18.67
CA ARG A 116 -3.07 19.07 19.27
C ARG A 116 -3.68 18.51 20.55
N LEU A 117 -4.01 17.22 20.56
CA LEU A 117 -4.54 16.54 21.75
C LEU A 117 -3.52 16.59 22.90
N ASN A 118 -2.27 16.22 22.64
CA ASN A 118 -1.19 16.25 23.64
C ASN A 118 -1.01 17.67 24.21
N ASN A 119 -0.97 18.69 23.35
CA ASN A 119 -0.88 20.08 23.78
C ASN A 119 -2.05 20.52 24.68
N ILE A 120 -3.27 20.04 24.41
CA ILE A 120 -4.43 20.34 25.24
C ILE A 120 -4.32 19.61 26.58
N THR A 121 -3.95 18.33 26.56
CA THR A 121 -3.72 17.53 27.76
C THR A 121 -2.66 18.15 28.65
N ASP A 122 -1.52 18.57 28.09
CA ASP A 122 -0.43 19.22 28.83
C ASP A 122 -0.87 20.56 29.45
N LYS A 123 -1.70 21.33 28.75
CA LYS A 123 -2.28 22.55 29.31
C LYS A 123 -3.25 22.24 30.45
N ALA A 124 -4.04 21.19 30.32
CA ALA A 124 -4.97 20.76 31.36
C ALA A 124 -4.20 20.29 32.61
N THR A 125 -3.16 19.48 32.46
CA THR A 125 -2.32 19.01 33.58
C THR A 125 -1.59 20.15 34.28
N GLN A 126 -1.07 21.13 33.53
CA GLN A 126 -0.48 22.33 34.12
C GLN A 126 -1.53 23.17 34.87
N ALA A 127 -2.75 23.27 34.35
CA ALA A 127 -3.83 23.98 35.02
C ALA A 127 -4.26 23.29 36.31
N THR A 128 -4.36 21.96 36.32
CA THR A 128 -4.68 21.19 37.54
C THR A 128 -3.60 21.35 38.59
N ALA A 129 -2.32 21.27 38.22
CA ALA A 129 -1.19 21.49 39.14
C ALA A 129 -1.24 22.89 39.77
N LYS A 130 -1.51 23.94 38.97
CA LYS A 130 -1.68 25.30 39.50
C LYS A 130 -2.88 25.44 40.44
N ILE A 131 -3.99 24.76 40.14
CA ILE A 131 -5.16 24.75 41.02
C ILE A 131 -4.83 24.10 42.36
N GLU A 132 -4.04 23.03 42.36
CA GLU A 132 -3.60 22.35 43.58
C GLU A 132 -2.66 23.22 44.41
N GLU A 133 -1.69 23.89 43.78
CA GLU A 133 -0.80 24.85 44.43
C GLU A 133 -1.59 25.97 45.13
N VAL A 134 -2.50 26.63 44.42
CA VAL A 134 -3.35 27.70 44.98
C VAL A 134 -4.25 27.18 46.11
N LYS A 135 -4.75 25.94 46.01
CA LYS A 135 -5.54 25.32 47.10
C LYS A 135 -4.70 25.15 48.37
N LEU A 136 -3.44 24.71 48.24
CA LEU A 136 -2.53 24.56 49.38
C LEU A 136 -2.21 25.90 50.03
N GLU A 137 -1.87 26.92 49.24
CA GLU A 137 -1.64 28.28 49.74
C GLU A 137 -2.85 28.84 50.48
N LEU A 138 -4.06 28.65 49.92
CA LEU A 138 -5.31 29.08 50.53
C LEU A 138 -5.59 28.34 51.84
N GLN A 139 -5.26 27.05 51.92
CA GLN A 139 -5.36 26.27 53.15
C GLN A 139 -4.39 26.78 54.23
N MET A 140 -3.14 27.05 53.87
CA MET A 140 -2.15 27.63 54.79
C MET A 140 -2.59 29.00 55.29
N LEU A 141 -3.08 29.87 54.42
CA LEU A 141 -3.55 31.20 54.79
C LEU A 141 -4.76 31.12 55.73
N LYS A 142 -5.71 30.22 55.47
CA LYS A 142 -6.84 29.95 56.38
C LYS A 142 -6.38 29.51 57.76
N MET A 143 -5.40 28.60 57.85
CA MET A 143 -4.84 28.15 59.13
C MET A 143 -4.16 29.31 59.88
N ASN A 144 -3.36 30.11 59.19
CA ASN A 144 -2.68 31.26 59.79
C ASN A 144 -3.68 32.32 60.28
N LEU A 145 -4.75 32.58 59.52
CA LEU A 145 -5.82 33.48 59.94
C LEU A 145 -6.55 32.97 61.18
N ALA A 146 -6.87 31.68 61.24
CA ALA A 146 -7.50 31.06 62.41
C ALA A 146 -6.61 31.20 63.66
N LYS A 147 -5.31 30.88 63.55
CA LYS A 147 -4.33 31.09 64.64
C LYS A 147 -4.27 32.56 65.08
N ALA A 148 -4.21 33.49 64.13
CA ALA A 148 -4.18 34.92 64.45
C ALA A 148 -5.44 35.37 65.21
N GLN A 149 -6.62 34.87 64.83
CA GLN A 149 -7.88 35.14 65.53
C GLN A 149 -7.88 34.57 66.95
N GLU A 150 -7.36 33.36 67.15
CA GLU A 150 -7.18 32.76 68.48
C GLU A 150 -6.25 33.59 69.37
N TYR A 151 -5.10 34.02 68.85
CA TYR A 151 -4.18 34.91 69.57
C TYR A 151 -4.84 36.25 69.95
N GLN A 152 -5.59 36.86 69.03
CA GLN A 152 -6.32 38.10 69.29
C GLN A 152 -7.42 37.90 70.34
N HIS A 153 -8.12 36.76 70.31
CA HIS A 153 -9.08 36.39 71.33
C HIS A 153 -8.40 36.29 72.69
N TYR A 154 -7.31 35.53 72.80
CA TYR A 154 -6.54 35.37 74.05
C TYR A 154 -6.08 36.72 74.64
N MET A 155 -5.56 37.63 73.81
CA MET A 155 -5.16 38.98 74.25
C MET A 155 -6.33 39.85 74.74
N LYS A 156 -7.55 39.64 74.20
CA LYS A 156 -8.74 40.44 74.53
C LYS A 156 -9.44 40.01 75.81
N ILE A 157 -9.31 38.75 76.24
CA ILE A 157 -9.89 38.24 77.50
C ILE A 157 -8.97 38.56 78.70
N GLY A 158 -7.91 39.35 78.49
CA GLY A 158 -6.99 39.76 79.55
C GLY A 158 -6.14 38.61 80.04
N GLY A 159 -5.37 37.99 79.13
CA GLY A 159 -4.42 36.93 79.48
C GLY A 159 -3.54 37.37 80.66
N GLU A 160 -3.72 36.71 81.81
CA GLU A 160 -2.77 36.78 82.91
C GLU A 160 -1.41 36.35 82.34
N SER A 161 -0.40 37.19 82.58
CA SER A 161 1.00 36.93 82.22
C SER A 161 1.42 35.57 82.77
N PHE A 162 1.49 34.56 81.91
CA PHE A 162 2.13 33.29 82.24
C PHE A 162 3.61 33.39 81.86
N ASP A 163 4.45 33.48 82.87
CA ASP A 163 5.89 33.63 82.75
C ASP A 163 6.49 32.59 81.82
N PHE A 164 7.27 33.09 80.86
CA PHE A 164 8.19 32.32 80.04
C PHE A 164 9.27 31.70 80.95
N TYR A 165 9.06 30.45 81.37
CA TYR A 165 10.17 29.62 81.81
C TYR A 165 10.84 29.02 80.57
N ASN A 166 12.07 29.48 80.31
CA ASN A 166 13.07 28.73 79.55
C ASN A 166 13.08 27.28 80.06
N HIS A 167 12.69 26.34 79.20
CA HIS A 167 13.12 24.95 79.30
C HIS A 167 13.97 24.65 78.07
N ASP A 168 15.28 24.77 78.25
CA ASP A 168 16.25 23.97 77.50
C ASP A 168 16.03 22.51 77.90
N GLU A 169 15.15 21.81 77.19
CA GLU A 169 15.08 20.35 77.20
C GLU A 169 15.19 19.86 75.75
N LEU A 170 16.43 19.55 75.37
CA LEU A 170 16.75 18.68 74.24
C LEU A 170 16.21 17.28 74.52
N GLU A 171 14.93 17.04 74.24
CA GLU A 171 14.43 15.69 74.01
C GLU A 171 14.24 15.44 72.52
N SER A 172 15.07 14.52 72.04
CA SER A 172 15.06 13.89 70.72
C SER A 172 13.65 13.54 70.25
N ALA A 173 13.09 14.31 69.31
CA ALA A 173 11.90 13.91 68.60
C ALA A 173 12.21 12.67 67.71
N PRO A 174 11.34 11.65 67.68
CA PRO A 174 11.51 10.55 66.74
C PRO A 174 11.32 11.05 65.31
N GLU A 175 12.24 10.70 64.42
CA GLU A 175 12.13 10.96 62.99
C GLU A 175 10.79 10.42 62.45
N ILE A 176 9.94 11.33 61.97
CA ILE A 176 8.72 10.95 61.25
C ILE A 176 9.16 10.50 59.86
N ASP A 177 9.12 9.19 59.62
CA ASP A 177 9.36 8.59 58.30
C ASP A 177 8.23 8.99 57.33
N ILE A 178 8.56 9.97 56.49
CA ILE A 178 7.66 10.56 55.49
C ILE A 178 7.30 9.56 54.37
N ASN A 179 7.95 8.38 54.32
CA ASN A 179 7.65 7.35 53.32
C ASN A 179 6.36 6.57 53.62
N GLN A 180 5.75 6.71 54.81
CA GLN A 180 4.53 6.00 55.16
C GLN A 180 3.23 6.59 54.58
N TYR A 181 3.27 7.77 53.94
CA TYR A 181 2.10 8.41 53.34
C TYR A 181 2.08 8.40 51.80
N LEU A 182 3.07 7.77 51.17
CA LEU A 182 3.07 7.50 49.73
C LEU A 182 2.53 6.08 49.46
N ASN A 183 1.28 5.84 49.85
CA ASN A 183 0.51 4.77 49.19
C ASN A 183 0.06 5.33 47.84
N LEU A 184 0.95 5.20 46.85
CA LEU A 184 0.59 5.21 45.45
C LEU A 184 -0.23 3.94 45.19
N ASP A 185 -1.55 4.07 45.27
CA ASP A 185 -2.45 3.12 44.60
C ASP A 185 -2.31 3.34 43.08
N ASP A 186 -1.23 2.81 42.52
CA ASP A 186 -1.12 2.48 41.10
C ASP A 186 -1.91 1.19 40.86
N ASP A 187 -3.22 1.30 40.66
CA ASP A 187 -4.00 0.25 39.99
C ASP A 187 -4.23 0.66 38.53
N MET A 188 -3.45 0.02 37.66
CA MET A 188 -3.65 -0.16 36.22
C MET A 188 -4.69 -1.25 35.95
#